data_AF-A0A7J4SK49-F1
#
_entry.id   AF-A0A7J4SK49-F1
#
_cell.length_a   1.000
_cell.length_b   1.000
_cell.length_c   1.000
_cell.angle_alpha   90.00
_cell.angle_beta   90.00
_cell.angle_gamma   90.00
#
_symmetry.space_group_name_H-M   'P 1'
#
loop_
_entity.id
_entity.type
_entity.pdbx_description
1 polymer ?
#
loop_
_entity_poly.entity_id
_entity_poly.type
_entity_poly.pdbx_seq_one_letter_code
_entity_poly.pdbx_strand_id
1 'polypeptide(L)'
;QDGFGTGKWRDVDATAKTWRLGGGADPADDDGIDYDPNIVDIILDGDGQQAMLSSYDVAGHVYAQITGFEMPAIAQQIYGFKYVSSTADSAILEWSTTQAASGDLACNVAGETTAAVNQAWSSEELTNTVTATGLTAGTEYECVVSIGDITSEMVNFTTSTVIDEEPPELLNLAVEVLEDGRARISWYTSESSTESISLDGTVIHTDDFATKKNHEHITAILSDGDYMLVVTSADASDNSNASTIEFTVDVGASANNGNAGNNNGGTTSPDSNDDNDETSSEISSTTLQIAVLAVVFMLIVAFIRVSRNDTDGDDKWS
;
A
#
# COMPACT_ATOMS: atom_id res chain seq x y z
N GLN A 1 2.81 -33.45 2.20
CA GLN A 1 3.06 -33.93 3.59
C GLN A 1 4.54 -33.65 3.90
N ASP A 2 4.90 -32.91 4.95
CA ASP A 2 6.23 -32.28 5.14
C ASP A 2 7.41 -33.21 5.52
N GLY A 3 7.31 -34.51 5.24
CA GLY A 3 8.40 -35.46 5.53
C GLY A 3 8.65 -35.74 7.02
N PHE A 4 7.98 -35.06 7.97
CA PHE A 4 8.17 -35.27 9.42
C PHE A 4 7.20 -36.28 10.06
N GLY A 5 6.85 -37.32 9.29
CA GLY A 5 5.95 -38.39 9.72
C GLY A 5 4.49 -38.15 9.37
N THR A 6 3.70 -39.22 9.33
CA THR A 6 2.27 -39.19 9.00
C THR A 6 1.46 -38.47 10.07
N GLY A 7 0.64 -37.50 9.65
CA GLY A 7 -0.45 -36.95 10.48
C GLY A 7 -0.15 -35.69 11.30
N LYS A 8 0.93 -34.95 11.04
CA LYS A 8 1.15 -33.63 11.66
C LYS A 8 0.85 -32.49 10.68
N TRP A 9 -0.41 -32.04 10.68
CA TRP A 9 -0.76 -30.76 10.08
C TRP A 9 -0.29 -29.65 11.04
N ARG A 10 0.40 -28.62 10.53
CA ARG A 10 0.68 -27.41 11.32
C ARG A 10 -0.37 -26.36 10.97
N ASP A 11 -0.78 -25.59 11.98
CA ASP A 11 -1.71 -24.47 11.78
C ASP A 11 -1.11 -23.43 10.83
N VAL A 12 -1.97 -22.81 10.03
CA VAL A 12 -1.63 -21.69 9.15
C VAL A 12 -1.41 -20.47 10.04
N ASP A 13 -0.26 -19.81 9.90
CA ASP A 13 0.10 -18.66 10.73
C ASP A 13 0.07 -17.37 9.90
N ALA A 14 -0.32 -16.26 10.53
CA ALA A 14 -0.47 -14.96 9.85
C ALA A 14 0.87 -14.32 9.46
N THR A 15 1.98 -14.82 9.97
CA THR A 15 3.33 -14.35 9.65
C THR A 15 4.06 -15.40 8.82
N ALA A 16 4.69 -14.97 7.72
CA ALA A 16 5.53 -15.85 6.92
C ALA A 16 6.65 -16.43 7.79
N LYS A 17 6.70 -17.76 7.90
CA LYS A 17 7.76 -18.49 8.59
C LYS A 17 8.54 -19.29 7.57
N THR A 18 9.86 -19.32 7.68
CA THR A 18 10.69 -20.22 6.88
C THR A 18 10.42 -21.66 7.31
N TRP A 19 9.91 -22.47 6.40
CA TRP A 19 9.68 -23.90 6.65
C TRP A 19 10.93 -24.65 6.21
N ARG A 20 11.59 -25.34 7.16
CA ARG A 20 12.56 -26.39 6.79
C ARG A 20 11.77 -27.67 6.54
N LEU A 21 11.45 -27.90 5.28
CA LEU A 21 10.93 -29.19 4.80
C LEU A 21 12.17 -30.08 4.56
N GLY A 22 12.15 -31.33 5.00
CA GLY A 22 13.31 -32.22 4.85
C GLY A 22 13.13 -33.17 3.67
N GLY A 23 14.16 -33.37 2.84
CA GLY A 23 14.13 -34.48 1.87
C GLY A 23 14.94 -34.43 0.58
N GLY A 24 15.83 -33.46 0.32
CA GLY A 24 16.67 -33.50 -0.89
C GLY A 24 18.15 -33.18 -0.65
N ALA A 25 18.80 -32.63 -1.67
CA ALA A 25 20.25 -32.44 -1.69
C ALA A 25 20.65 -31.31 -0.73
N ASP A 26 21.88 -31.34 -0.22
CA ASP A 26 22.37 -30.22 0.59
C ASP A 26 22.38 -28.94 -0.28
N PRO A 27 22.10 -27.75 0.30
CA PRO A 27 22.17 -26.47 -0.40
C PRO A 27 23.51 -26.28 -1.12
N ALA A 28 23.53 -25.48 -2.19
CA ALA A 28 24.77 -25.26 -2.93
C ALA A 28 25.85 -24.67 -2.00
N ASP A 29 27.06 -25.24 -2.07
CA ASP A 29 28.14 -24.94 -1.11
C ASP A 29 28.61 -23.48 -1.17
N ASP A 30 28.35 -22.78 -2.27
CA ASP A 30 28.86 -21.44 -2.56
C ASP A 30 27.90 -20.30 -2.21
N ASP A 31 26.59 -20.49 -2.32
CA ASP A 31 25.58 -19.48 -1.95
C ASP A 31 24.67 -19.91 -0.79
N GLY A 32 24.71 -21.18 -0.39
CA GLY A 32 23.86 -21.75 0.66
C GLY A 32 22.38 -21.81 0.30
N ILE A 33 22.02 -21.63 -0.97
CA ILE A 33 20.64 -21.69 -1.47
C ILE A 33 20.27 -23.13 -1.79
N ASP A 34 19.05 -23.49 -1.42
CA ASP A 34 18.48 -24.79 -1.74
C ASP A 34 17.82 -24.75 -3.12
N TYR A 35 18.41 -25.47 -4.07
CA TYR A 35 17.91 -25.60 -5.44
C TYR A 35 17.08 -26.88 -5.63
N ASP A 36 16.95 -27.69 -4.57
CA ASP A 36 16.08 -28.85 -4.59
C ASP A 36 14.59 -28.43 -4.61
N PRO A 37 13.72 -29.21 -5.26
CA PRO A 37 12.29 -29.01 -5.10
C PRO A 37 11.87 -29.57 -3.74
N ASN A 38 11.69 -28.68 -2.76
CA ASN A 38 10.94 -28.98 -1.55
C ASN A 38 9.62 -29.67 -1.92
N ILE A 39 9.43 -30.93 -1.50
CA ILE A 39 8.31 -31.77 -1.97
C ILE A 39 6.97 -31.16 -1.55
N VAL A 40 6.31 -30.51 -2.51
CA VAL A 40 4.87 -30.25 -2.49
C VAL A 40 4.22 -31.44 -3.20
N ASP A 41 3.42 -32.22 -2.46
CA ASP A 41 2.60 -33.27 -3.08
C ASP A 41 1.53 -32.60 -3.94
N ILE A 42 1.81 -32.51 -5.25
CA ILE A 42 0.86 -32.10 -6.26
C ILE A 42 0.56 -33.35 -7.08
N ILE A 43 -0.64 -33.89 -6.96
CA ILE A 43 -1.09 -35.00 -7.80
C ILE A 43 -1.37 -34.43 -9.19
N LEU A 44 -0.52 -34.78 -10.16
CA LEU A 44 -0.70 -34.48 -11.57
C LEU A 44 -1.09 -35.78 -12.28
N ASP A 45 -2.18 -35.76 -13.04
CA ASP A 45 -2.53 -36.88 -13.93
C ASP A 45 -1.66 -36.81 -15.19
N GLY A 46 -0.90 -37.88 -15.49
CA GLY A 46 -0.13 -38.03 -16.74
C GLY A 46 1.33 -38.46 -16.57
N ASP A 47 2.03 -38.62 -17.70
CA ASP A 47 3.47 -38.89 -17.77
C ASP A 47 4.26 -37.58 -17.90
N GLY A 48 5.48 -37.47 -17.33
CA GLY A 48 6.37 -36.32 -17.56
C GLY A 48 7.03 -35.71 -16.31
N GLN A 49 6.57 -36.06 -15.10
CA GLN A 49 7.17 -35.58 -13.85
C GLN A 49 8.68 -35.85 -13.78
N GLN A 50 9.10 -37.07 -14.12
CA GLN A 50 10.53 -37.43 -14.11
C GLN A 50 11.36 -36.57 -15.08
N ALA A 51 10.80 -36.16 -16.22
CA ALA A 51 11.49 -35.28 -17.16
C ALA A 51 11.60 -33.85 -16.60
N MET A 52 10.54 -33.32 -15.99
CA MET A 52 10.53 -31.99 -15.37
C MET A 52 11.48 -31.87 -14.18
N LEU A 53 11.63 -32.97 -13.43
CA LEU A 53 12.55 -33.05 -12.29
C LEU A 53 13.95 -33.52 -12.69
N SER A 54 14.21 -33.86 -13.96
CA SER A 54 15.55 -34.30 -14.39
C SER A 54 16.53 -33.16 -14.66
N SER A 55 16.03 -31.92 -14.72
CA SER A 55 16.79 -30.73 -15.10
C SER A 55 17.26 -29.88 -13.92
N TYR A 56 16.88 -30.19 -12.68
CA TYR A 56 17.44 -29.48 -11.53
C TYR A 56 18.90 -29.88 -11.34
N ASP A 57 19.72 -28.91 -10.98
CA ASP A 57 21.14 -29.09 -10.72
C ASP A 57 21.57 -28.11 -9.63
N VAL A 58 21.82 -28.64 -8.43
CA VAL A 58 22.26 -27.82 -7.29
C VAL A 58 23.63 -27.21 -7.53
N ALA A 59 24.56 -27.97 -8.14
CA ALA A 59 25.91 -27.47 -8.42
C ALA A 59 25.91 -26.43 -9.58
N GLY A 60 24.92 -26.51 -10.45
CA GLY A 60 24.70 -25.56 -11.54
C GLY A 60 23.78 -24.40 -11.22
N HIS A 61 23.27 -24.29 -9.98
CA HIS A 61 22.27 -23.30 -9.54
C HIS A 61 20.98 -23.31 -10.40
N VAL A 62 20.55 -24.50 -10.84
CA VAL A 62 19.39 -24.68 -11.72
C VAL A 62 18.21 -25.25 -10.93
N TYR A 63 17.13 -24.47 -10.86
CA TYR A 63 15.85 -24.92 -10.29
C TYR A 63 15.12 -25.91 -11.20
N ALA A 64 14.37 -26.84 -10.60
CA ALA A 64 13.38 -27.63 -11.32
C ALA A 64 12.31 -26.72 -11.93
N GLN A 65 11.97 -26.94 -13.20
CA GLN A 65 10.88 -26.23 -13.87
C GLN A 65 9.69 -27.17 -14.07
N ILE A 66 8.62 -26.93 -13.31
CA ILE A 66 7.36 -27.67 -13.48
C ILE A 66 6.56 -26.97 -14.58
N THR A 67 6.15 -27.74 -15.58
CA THR A 67 5.36 -27.29 -16.73
C THR A 67 4.16 -28.21 -16.94
N GLY A 68 3.22 -27.87 -17.82
CA GLY A 68 2.09 -28.77 -18.14
C GLY A 68 0.91 -28.74 -17.17
N PHE A 69 0.87 -27.77 -16.25
CA PHE A 69 -0.37 -27.40 -15.54
C PHE A 69 -0.73 -25.95 -15.87
N GLU A 70 -2.00 -25.70 -16.10
CA GLU A 70 -2.56 -24.36 -16.21
C GLU A 70 -3.11 -23.99 -14.84
N MET A 71 -2.68 -22.83 -14.31
CA MET A 71 -3.30 -22.32 -13.09
C MET A 71 -4.75 -21.98 -13.43
N PRO A 72 -5.75 -22.57 -12.77
CA PRO A 72 -7.14 -22.28 -13.09
C PRO A 72 -7.37 -20.77 -12.93
N ALA A 73 -8.12 -20.19 -13.87
CA ALA A 73 -8.52 -18.80 -13.76
C ALA A 73 -9.17 -18.57 -12.39
N ILE A 74 -8.70 -17.55 -11.66
CA ILE A 74 -9.30 -17.17 -10.40
C ILE A 74 -10.71 -16.67 -10.73
N ALA A 75 -11.75 -17.32 -10.19
CA ALA A 75 -13.11 -16.90 -10.45
C ALA A 75 -13.33 -15.47 -9.94
N GLN A 76 -14.12 -14.67 -10.67
CA GLN A 76 -14.53 -13.35 -10.20
C GLN A 76 -15.34 -13.50 -8.91
N GLN A 77 -14.98 -12.71 -7.89
CA GLN A 77 -15.68 -12.61 -6.63
C GLN A 77 -15.68 -11.16 -6.14
N ILE A 78 -16.60 -10.87 -5.23
CA ILE A 78 -16.65 -9.63 -4.45
C ILE A 78 -16.54 -10.03 -2.98
N TYR A 79 -15.68 -9.36 -2.23
CA TYR A 79 -15.52 -9.61 -0.80
C TYR A 79 -15.19 -8.34 -0.05
N GLY A 80 -15.47 -8.34 1.27
CA GLY A 80 -15.16 -7.21 2.14
C GLY A 80 -15.96 -5.94 1.84
N PHE A 81 -17.15 -6.05 1.23
CA PHE A 81 -18.01 -4.89 1.02
C PHE A 81 -18.40 -4.29 2.37
N LYS A 82 -18.09 -3.01 2.55
CA LYS A 82 -18.25 -2.30 3.82
C LYS A 82 -18.61 -0.83 3.59
N TYR A 83 -19.27 -0.26 4.60
CA TYR A 83 -19.48 1.16 4.76
C TYR A 83 -18.25 1.80 5.40
N VAL A 84 -17.84 2.98 4.92
CA VAL A 84 -16.73 3.76 5.48
C VAL A 84 -17.24 4.99 6.23
N SER A 85 -17.97 5.87 5.54
CA SER A 85 -18.50 7.12 6.08
C SER A 85 -19.68 7.63 5.24
N SER A 86 -20.44 8.58 5.75
CA SER A 86 -21.52 9.26 5.02
C SER A 86 -21.63 10.72 5.41
N THR A 87 -22.16 11.51 4.48
CA THR A 87 -22.61 12.88 4.70
C THR A 87 -24.14 12.88 4.84
N ALA A 88 -24.77 14.05 4.69
CA ALA A 88 -26.22 14.15 4.55
C ALA A 88 -26.75 13.60 3.21
N ASP A 89 -25.92 13.53 2.17
CA ASP A 89 -26.36 13.24 0.80
C ASP A 89 -25.45 12.27 0.03
N SER A 90 -24.39 11.78 0.66
CA SER A 90 -23.45 10.84 0.08
C SER A 90 -22.95 9.79 1.08
N ALA A 91 -22.35 8.70 0.58
CA ALA A 91 -21.66 7.72 1.40
C ALA A 91 -20.47 7.09 0.68
N ILE A 92 -19.36 6.85 1.39
CA ILE A 92 -18.19 6.16 0.88
C ILE A 92 -18.28 4.68 1.23
N LEU A 93 -18.16 3.82 0.21
CA LEU A 93 -18.24 2.38 0.32
C LEU A 93 -16.99 1.75 -0.31
N GLU A 94 -16.54 0.65 0.29
CA GLU A 94 -15.32 -0.04 -0.13
C GLU A 94 -15.55 -1.54 -0.26
N TRP A 95 -14.88 -2.18 -1.22
CA TRP A 95 -14.82 -3.63 -1.38
C TRP A 95 -13.58 -4.05 -2.15
N SER A 96 -13.36 -5.36 -2.21
CA SER A 96 -12.31 -5.95 -3.03
C SER A 96 -12.87 -6.96 -4.02
N THR A 97 -12.15 -7.14 -5.12
CA THR A 97 -12.42 -8.11 -6.17
C THR A 97 -11.23 -9.04 -6.38
N THR A 98 -11.45 -10.19 -7.01
CA THR A 98 -10.37 -11.13 -7.36
C THR A 98 -9.73 -10.83 -8.71
N GLN A 99 -10.39 -10.03 -9.56
CA GLN A 99 -9.89 -9.50 -10.83
C GLN A 99 -10.43 -8.08 -11.05
N ALA A 100 -9.77 -7.33 -11.94
CA ALA A 100 -10.27 -6.08 -12.49
C ALA A 100 -11.71 -6.26 -13.01
N ALA A 101 -12.59 -5.31 -12.68
CA ALA A 101 -14.02 -5.48 -12.93
C ALA A 101 -14.76 -4.15 -13.07
N SER A 102 -15.94 -4.26 -13.67
CA SER A 102 -16.94 -3.20 -13.74
C SER A 102 -18.28 -3.74 -13.30
N GLY A 103 -19.09 -2.90 -12.68
CA GLY A 103 -20.34 -3.32 -12.07
C GLY A 103 -21.24 -2.16 -11.70
N ASP A 104 -22.20 -2.45 -10.83
CA ASP A 104 -23.15 -1.46 -10.32
C ASP A 104 -23.16 -1.47 -8.78
N LEU A 105 -23.30 -0.30 -8.19
CA LEU A 105 -23.61 -0.07 -6.80
C LEU A 105 -25.08 0.34 -6.72
N ALA A 106 -25.89 -0.46 -6.03
CA ALA A 106 -27.31 -0.18 -5.80
C ALA A 106 -27.55 0.06 -4.31
N CYS A 107 -28.20 1.17 -3.98
CA CYS A 107 -28.65 1.48 -2.62
C CYS A 107 -30.15 1.74 -2.62
N ASN A 108 -30.86 1.01 -1.76
CA ASN A 108 -32.28 1.16 -1.51
C ASN A 108 -32.46 1.84 -0.16
N VAL A 109 -33.54 2.59 0.02
CA VAL A 109 -33.98 2.94 1.38
C VAL A 109 -34.32 1.63 2.09
N ALA A 110 -33.95 1.50 3.37
CA ALA A 110 -34.11 0.25 4.11
C ALA A 110 -35.55 -0.28 4.05
N GLY A 111 -35.71 -1.54 3.66
CA GLY A 111 -37.01 -2.20 3.50
C GLY A 111 -37.73 -1.89 2.18
N GLU A 112 -37.18 -1.04 1.30
CA GLU A 112 -37.65 -0.83 -0.05
C GLU A 112 -36.93 -1.74 -1.07
N THR A 113 -37.60 -2.01 -2.20
CA THR A 113 -37.06 -2.84 -3.27
C THR A 113 -36.62 -2.04 -4.49
N THR A 114 -36.83 -0.72 -4.47
CA THR A 114 -36.48 0.17 -5.57
C THR A 114 -35.21 0.92 -5.19
N ALA A 115 -34.21 0.84 -6.08
CA ALA A 115 -32.96 1.58 -5.91
C ALA A 115 -33.23 3.07 -5.92
N ALA A 116 -32.91 3.72 -4.80
CA ALA A 116 -32.81 5.17 -4.70
C ALA A 116 -31.58 5.66 -5.46
N VAL A 117 -30.49 4.88 -5.39
CA VAL A 117 -29.25 5.13 -6.08
C VAL A 117 -28.83 3.87 -6.85
N ASN A 118 -28.47 4.06 -8.11
CA ASN A 118 -27.88 3.02 -8.95
C ASN A 118 -26.73 3.66 -9.76
N GLN A 119 -25.49 3.31 -9.42
CA GLN A 119 -24.28 3.91 -9.96
C GLN A 119 -23.34 2.86 -10.51
N ALA A 120 -22.94 3.02 -11.77
CA ALA A 120 -21.94 2.15 -12.38
C ALA A 120 -20.54 2.49 -11.86
N TRP A 121 -19.69 1.48 -11.75
CA TRP A 121 -18.28 1.61 -11.38
C TRP A 121 -17.40 0.72 -12.25
N SER A 122 -16.12 1.06 -12.36
CA SER A 122 -15.12 0.28 -13.09
C SER A 122 -13.75 0.55 -12.50
N SER A 123 -12.97 -0.50 -12.27
CA SER A 123 -11.60 -0.39 -11.76
C SER A 123 -10.71 -1.49 -12.33
N GLU A 124 -9.46 -1.14 -12.60
CA GLU A 124 -8.39 -2.09 -12.88
C GLU A 124 -7.72 -2.60 -11.59
N GLU A 125 -7.94 -1.91 -10.47
CA GLU A 125 -7.45 -2.28 -9.15
C GLU A 125 -8.34 -3.34 -8.49
N LEU A 126 -7.76 -4.09 -7.56
CA LEU A 126 -8.48 -5.12 -6.80
C LEU A 126 -9.19 -4.57 -5.56
N THR A 127 -8.87 -3.33 -5.15
CA THR A 127 -9.59 -2.60 -4.10
C THR A 127 -10.35 -1.47 -4.77
N ASN A 128 -11.61 -1.34 -4.39
CA ASN A 128 -12.55 -0.43 -5.00
C ASN A 128 -13.16 0.45 -3.93
N THR A 129 -13.28 1.73 -4.24
CA THR A 129 -13.95 2.73 -3.42
C THR A 129 -14.90 3.51 -4.31
N VAL A 130 -16.13 3.74 -3.85
CA VAL A 130 -17.12 4.55 -4.56
C VAL A 130 -17.85 5.45 -3.58
N THR A 131 -18.12 6.68 -4.01
CA THR A 131 -19.01 7.62 -3.33
C THR A 131 -20.43 7.50 -3.89
N ALA A 132 -21.34 6.90 -3.11
CA ALA A 132 -22.75 6.87 -3.40
C ALA A 132 -23.38 8.25 -3.23
N THR A 133 -23.48 9.03 -4.30
CA THR A 133 -24.15 10.35 -4.30
C THR A 133 -25.68 10.29 -4.45
N GLY A 134 -26.37 11.37 -4.06
CA GLY A 134 -27.81 11.55 -4.27
C GLY A 134 -28.70 10.93 -3.19
N LEU A 135 -28.13 10.68 -2.02
CA LEU A 135 -28.86 10.15 -0.86
C LEU A 135 -29.67 11.27 -0.18
N THR A 136 -30.66 10.88 0.61
CA THR A 136 -31.46 11.80 1.42
C THR A 136 -30.94 11.82 2.86
N ALA A 137 -30.91 12.99 3.49
CA ALA A 137 -30.46 13.17 4.87
C ALA A 137 -31.29 12.37 5.88
N GLY A 138 -30.64 11.85 6.92
CA GLY A 138 -31.28 11.10 8.02
C GLY A 138 -32.00 9.84 7.58
N THR A 139 -31.59 9.24 6.47
CA THR A 139 -32.25 8.08 5.86
C THR A 139 -31.36 6.85 5.96
N GLU A 140 -31.96 5.73 6.37
CA GLU A 140 -31.28 4.43 6.41
C GLU A 140 -31.29 3.80 5.01
N TYR A 141 -30.13 3.34 4.56
CA TYR A 141 -29.92 2.70 3.28
C TYR A 141 -29.39 1.28 3.43
N GLU A 142 -29.80 0.42 2.51
CA GLU A 142 -29.29 -0.93 2.29
C GLU A 142 -28.65 -0.98 0.90
N CYS A 143 -27.34 -1.20 0.85
CA CYS A 143 -26.58 -1.21 -0.40
C CYS A 143 -26.03 -2.61 -0.71
N VAL A 144 -25.86 -2.87 -2.01
CA VAL A 144 -25.14 -4.02 -2.56
C VAL A 144 -24.33 -3.58 -3.77
N VAL A 145 -23.21 -4.25 -4.00
CA VAL A 145 -22.44 -4.12 -5.24
C VAL A 145 -22.56 -5.39 -6.07
N SER A 146 -22.64 -5.24 -7.39
CA SER A 146 -22.79 -6.36 -8.33
C SER A 146 -21.83 -6.30 -9.51
N ILE A 147 -21.39 -7.47 -9.96
CA ILE A 147 -20.62 -7.68 -11.20
C ILE A 147 -21.35 -8.74 -12.02
N GLY A 148 -22.14 -8.32 -13.02
CA GLY A 148 -23.05 -9.23 -13.71
C GLY A 148 -24.03 -9.88 -12.72
N ASP A 149 -24.02 -11.21 -12.64
CA ASP A 149 -24.89 -11.98 -11.73
C ASP A 149 -24.30 -12.14 -10.31
N ILE A 150 -23.06 -11.71 -10.07
CA ILE A 150 -22.40 -11.78 -8.77
C ILE A 150 -22.84 -10.58 -7.93
N THR A 151 -23.25 -10.83 -6.68
CA THR A 151 -23.67 -9.78 -5.74
C THR A 151 -22.88 -9.93 -4.44
N SER A 152 -22.58 -8.80 -3.79
CA SER A 152 -21.97 -8.78 -2.46
C SER A 152 -22.96 -9.15 -1.36
N GLU A 153 -22.44 -9.28 -0.14
CA GLU A 153 -23.27 -9.13 1.06
C GLU A 153 -23.87 -7.72 1.10
N MET A 154 -24.97 -7.57 1.83
CA MET A 154 -25.64 -6.28 2.02
C MET A 154 -24.99 -5.50 3.16
N VAL A 155 -24.81 -4.20 2.94
CA VAL A 155 -24.32 -3.26 3.96
C VAL A 155 -25.40 -2.23 4.23
N ASN A 156 -25.59 -1.87 5.49
CA ASN A 156 -26.48 -0.80 5.90
C ASN A 156 -25.73 0.38 6.52
N PHE A 157 -26.29 1.57 6.37
CA PHE A 157 -25.85 2.79 7.05
C PHE A 157 -26.98 3.81 7.09
N THR A 158 -26.83 4.86 7.90
CA THR A 158 -27.76 5.99 7.95
C THR A 158 -26.99 7.28 7.66
N THR A 159 -27.49 8.08 6.72
CA THR A 159 -26.89 9.39 6.39
C THR A 159 -27.07 10.38 7.54
N SER A 160 -26.19 11.37 7.61
CA SER A 160 -26.31 12.48 8.57
C SER A 160 -27.62 13.25 8.35
N THR A 161 -28.12 13.85 9.44
CA THR A 161 -29.26 14.79 9.37
C THR A 161 -28.82 16.23 9.15
N VAL A 162 -27.51 16.50 9.29
CA VAL A 162 -26.90 17.83 9.21
C VAL A 162 -25.98 17.85 8.00
N ILE A 163 -26.15 18.87 7.16
CA ILE A 163 -25.26 19.14 6.04
C ILE A 163 -23.98 19.76 6.60
N ASP A 164 -22.84 19.25 6.16
CA ASP A 164 -21.54 19.84 6.47
C ASP A 164 -21.20 20.96 5.50
N GLU A 165 -20.77 22.09 6.03
CA GLU A 165 -20.36 23.29 5.29
C GLU A 165 -18.97 23.78 5.74
N GLU A 166 -18.33 23.11 6.71
CA GLU A 166 -17.04 23.51 7.25
C GLU A 166 -15.93 22.69 6.58
N PRO A 167 -14.91 23.33 6.00
CA PRO A 167 -13.80 22.57 5.42
C PRO A 167 -12.87 22.02 6.50
N PRO A 168 -12.09 20.96 6.18
CA PRO A 168 -11.11 20.42 7.10
C PRO A 168 -10.04 21.46 7.46
N GLU A 169 -9.65 21.51 8.73
CA GLU A 169 -8.47 22.25 9.16
C GLU A 169 -7.20 21.46 8.79
N LEU A 170 -6.26 22.07 8.07
CA LEU A 170 -4.95 21.47 7.80
C LEU A 170 -3.96 21.84 8.90
N LEU A 171 -3.41 20.82 9.55
CA LEU A 171 -2.54 20.93 10.71
C LEU A 171 -1.21 20.22 10.45
N ASN A 172 -0.14 20.78 11.00
CA ASN A 172 1.20 20.18 11.00
C ASN A 172 1.73 19.77 9.61
N LEU A 173 1.47 20.57 8.58
CA LEU A 173 2.12 20.36 7.28
C LEU A 173 3.64 20.45 7.44
N ALA A 174 4.33 19.35 7.13
CA ALA A 174 5.77 19.21 7.25
C ALA A 174 6.36 18.50 6.03
N VAL A 175 7.58 18.88 5.69
CA VAL A 175 8.36 18.27 4.60
C VAL A 175 9.74 17.88 5.14
N GLU A 176 10.14 16.65 4.90
CA GLU A 176 11.49 16.14 5.15
C GLU A 176 12.13 15.71 3.84
N VAL A 177 13.26 16.33 3.49
CA VAL A 177 14.05 15.91 2.33
C VAL A 177 14.93 14.73 2.74
N LEU A 178 14.78 13.62 2.02
CA LEU A 178 15.53 12.39 2.21
C LEU A 178 16.88 12.47 1.48
N GLU A 179 17.85 11.65 1.91
CA GLU A 179 19.22 11.66 1.37
C GLU A 179 19.30 11.34 -0.13
N ASP A 180 18.27 10.71 -0.69
CA ASP A 180 18.17 10.37 -2.11
C ASP A 180 17.43 11.41 -2.97
N GLY A 181 17.06 12.54 -2.38
CA GLY A 181 16.38 13.65 -3.07
C GLY A 181 14.87 13.52 -3.14
N ARG A 182 14.26 12.50 -2.53
CA ARG A 182 12.80 12.47 -2.33
C ARG A 182 12.38 13.36 -1.18
N ALA A 183 11.15 13.86 -1.21
CA ALA A 183 10.55 14.58 -0.10
C ALA A 183 9.45 13.73 0.53
N ARG A 184 9.51 13.54 1.85
CA ARG A 184 8.43 12.99 2.66
C ARG A 184 7.56 14.14 3.16
N ILE A 185 6.33 14.17 2.68
CA ILE A 185 5.32 15.18 2.99
C ILE A 185 4.33 14.56 3.96
N SER A 186 4.03 15.23 5.07
CA SER A 186 3.06 14.75 6.05
C SER A 186 2.20 15.90 6.59
N TRP A 187 0.92 15.62 6.84
CA TRP A 187 -0.01 16.55 7.46
C TRP A 187 -1.17 15.81 8.14
N TYR A 188 -1.94 16.54 8.93
CA TYR A 188 -3.15 16.07 9.59
C TYR A 188 -4.35 16.95 9.23
N THR A 189 -5.54 16.38 9.20
CA THR A 189 -6.80 17.10 9.03
C THR A 189 -7.77 16.88 10.18
N SER A 190 -8.59 17.89 10.50
CA SER A 190 -9.56 17.84 11.60
C SER A 190 -10.64 16.76 11.44
N GLU A 191 -10.82 16.25 10.22
CA GLU A 191 -11.78 15.23 9.82
C GLU A 191 -11.23 14.43 8.64
N SER A 192 -11.91 13.34 8.24
CA SER A 192 -11.44 12.54 7.11
C SER A 192 -11.51 13.35 5.82
N SER A 193 -10.44 13.34 5.04
CA SER A 193 -10.33 14.20 3.86
C SER A 193 -9.58 13.57 2.71
N THR A 194 -9.79 14.12 1.52
CA THR A 194 -9.06 13.84 0.29
C THR A 194 -7.63 14.37 0.37
N GLU A 195 -6.81 13.94 -0.59
CA GLU A 195 -5.43 14.37 -0.72
C GLU A 195 -5.24 14.98 -2.12
N SER A 196 -4.70 16.19 -2.20
CA SER A 196 -4.19 16.74 -3.46
C SER A 196 -2.90 17.50 -3.18
N ILE A 197 -1.82 17.04 -3.79
CA ILE A 197 -0.48 17.57 -3.56
C ILE A 197 0.05 18.16 -4.86
N SER A 198 0.50 19.41 -4.82
CA SER A 198 1.16 20.06 -5.95
C SER A 198 2.52 20.65 -5.58
N LEU A 199 3.48 20.51 -6.49
CA LEU A 199 4.80 21.14 -6.45
C LEU A 199 4.88 22.15 -7.58
N ASP A 200 5.14 23.42 -7.25
CA ASP A 200 5.24 24.53 -8.20
C ASP A 200 4.04 24.64 -9.16
N GLY A 201 2.86 24.31 -8.63
CA GLY A 201 1.59 24.31 -9.38
C GLY A 201 1.33 23.06 -10.23
N THR A 202 2.23 22.07 -10.21
CA THR A 202 2.02 20.76 -10.85
C THR A 202 1.52 19.76 -9.82
N VAL A 203 0.33 19.18 -10.03
CA VAL A 203 -0.21 18.12 -9.17
C VAL A 203 0.61 16.84 -9.36
N ILE A 204 1.10 16.29 -8.26
CA ILE A 204 1.93 15.08 -8.23
C ILE A 204 1.23 13.87 -7.60
N HIS A 205 0.17 14.11 -6.82
CA HIS A 205 -0.59 13.08 -6.13
C HIS A 205 -2.01 13.53 -5.87
N THR A 206 -2.95 12.60 -6.00
CA THR A 206 -4.37 12.78 -5.65
C THR A 206 -4.91 11.50 -5.02
N ASP A 207 -5.71 11.64 -3.97
CA ASP A 207 -6.61 10.61 -3.44
C ASP A 207 -8.00 11.25 -3.34
N ASP A 208 -8.94 10.78 -4.16
CA ASP A 208 -10.26 11.38 -4.32
C ASP A 208 -11.23 11.00 -3.18
N PHE A 209 -10.82 10.13 -2.24
CA PHE A 209 -11.70 9.61 -1.21
C PHE A 209 -11.33 10.11 0.19
N ALA A 210 -12.28 10.80 0.82
CA ALA A 210 -12.17 11.34 2.18
C ALA A 210 -12.23 10.25 3.26
N THR A 211 -11.17 9.46 3.36
CA THR A 211 -11.09 8.23 4.18
C THR A 211 -10.11 8.32 5.34
N LYS A 212 -9.24 9.33 5.36
CA LYS A 212 -8.11 9.43 6.30
C LYS A 212 -8.02 10.83 6.89
N LYS A 213 -7.52 10.91 8.13
CA LYS A 213 -7.15 12.17 8.80
C LYS A 213 -5.65 12.41 8.86
N ASN A 214 -4.87 11.33 8.79
CA ASN A 214 -3.41 11.37 8.79
C ASN A 214 -2.94 11.07 7.37
N HIS A 215 -2.09 11.93 6.85
CA HIS A 215 -1.67 11.87 5.46
C HIS A 215 -0.16 11.86 5.36
N GLU A 216 0.34 11.06 4.42
CA GLU A 216 1.76 11.00 4.07
C GLU A 216 1.90 10.71 2.58
N HIS A 217 2.83 11.40 1.93
CA HIS A 217 3.22 11.11 0.56
C HIS A 217 4.74 11.24 0.43
N ILE A 218 5.36 10.31 -0.31
CA ILE A 218 6.77 10.37 -0.65
C ILE A 218 6.87 10.62 -2.15
N THR A 219 7.52 11.73 -2.53
CA THR A 219 7.66 12.12 -3.92
C THR A 219 8.58 11.16 -4.71
N ALA A 220 8.55 11.26 -6.03
CA ALA A 220 9.70 10.84 -6.84
C ALA A 220 10.95 11.67 -6.47
N ILE A 221 12.13 11.22 -6.93
CA ILE A 221 13.39 11.96 -6.72
C ILE A 221 13.26 13.34 -7.36
N LEU A 222 13.51 14.38 -6.56
CA LEU A 222 13.55 15.76 -6.99
C LEU A 222 15.00 16.16 -7.31
N SER A 223 15.17 17.15 -8.17
CA SER A 223 16.47 17.77 -8.41
C SER A 223 16.75 18.80 -7.32
N ASP A 224 18.02 19.18 -7.15
CA ASP A 224 18.35 20.28 -6.25
C ASP A 224 17.66 21.59 -6.71
N GLY A 225 17.04 22.30 -5.76
CA GLY A 225 16.25 23.50 -6.02
C GLY A 225 15.27 23.84 -4.90
N ASP A 226 14.66 25.02 -5.01
CA ASP A 226 13.58 25.48 -4.13
C ASP A 226 12.23 25.09 -4.73
N TYR A 227 11.35 24.57 -3.89
CA TYR A 227 10.02 24.08 -4.26
C TYR A 227 8.94 24.73 -3.41
N MET A 228 7.85 25.11 -4.06
CA MET A 228 6.61 25.53 -3.39
C MET A 228 5.63 24.35 -3.37
N LEU A 229 5.38 23.80 -2.19
CA LEU A 229 4.39 22.75 -1.97
C LEU A 229 3.04 23.36 -1.59
N VAL A 230 1.98 22.91 -2.26
CA VAL A 230 0.60 23.16 -1.83
C VAL A 230 -0.10 21.83 -1.61
N VAL A 231 -0.67 21.65 -0.43
CA VAL A 231 -1.57 20.55 -0.10
C VAL A 231 -2.98 21.10 0.00
N THR A 232 -3.90 20.50 -0.73
CA THR A 232 -5.35 20.76 -0.66
C THR A 232 -6.03 19.51 -0.16
N SER A 233 -6.93 19.66 0.80
CA SER A 233 -7.75 18.58 1.36
C SER A 233 -9.21 19.02 1.37
N ALA A 234 -10.10 18.11 0.99
CA ALA A 234 -11.54 18.29 1.05
C ALA A 234 -12.19 17.19 1.88
N ASP A 235 -13.24 17.50 2.64
CA ASP A 235 -14.05 16.49 3.32
C ASP A 235 -14.92 15.68 2.33
N ALA A 236 -15.77 14.79 2.84
CA ALA A 236 -16.70 14.00 2.02
C ALA A 236 -17.88 14.82 1.45
N SER A 237 -18.06 16.06 1.93
CA SER A 237 -19.06 17.05 1.50
C SER A 237 -18.49 18.08 0.51
N ASP A 238 -17.27 17.85 0.01
CA ASP A 238 -16.51 18.71 -0.90
C ASP A 238 -16.11 20.09 -0.34
N ASN A 239 -16.21 20.31 0.98
CA ASN A 239 -15.66 21.51 1.60
C ASN A 239 -14.14 21.37 1.65
N SER A 240 -13.42 22.37 1.12
CA SER A 240 -11.97 22.27 0.93
C SER A 240 -11.17 23.41 1.55
N ASN A 241 -9.95 23.10 1.94
CA ASN A 241 -8.96 24.04 2.45
C ASN A 241 -7.57 23.65 1.95
N ALA A 242 -6.61 24.57 2.01
CA ALA A 242 -5.26 24.35 1.53
C ALA A 242 -4.20 24.95 2.45
N SER A 243 -3.01 24.35 2.44
CA SER A 243 -1.83 24.81 3.15
C SER A 243 -0.62 24.81 2.22
N THR A 244 0.30 25.75 2.44
CA THR A 244 1.48 25.96 1.60
C THR A 244 2.75 26.01 2.43
N ILE A 245 3.82 25.41 1.93
CA ILE A 245 5.15 25.47 2.52
C ILE A 245 6.21 25.48 1.42
N GLU A 246 7.29 26.24 1.64
CA GLU A 246 8.46 26.23 0.78
C GLU A 246 9.54 25.32 1.40
N PHE A 247 10.25 24.56 0.57
CA PHE A 247 11.38 23.74 1.01
C PHE A 247 12.47 23.67 -0.08
N THR A 248 13.69 23.35 0.32
CA THR A 248 14.84 23.26 -0.59
C THR A 248 15.37 21.83 -0.60
N VAL A 249 15.65 21.31 -1.79
CA VAL A 249 16.44 20.09 -2.01
C VAL A 249 17.86 20.50 -2.37
N ASP A 250 18.85 20.04 -1.61
CA ASP A 250 20.28 20.29 -1.86
C ASP A 250 21.08 19.08 -1.38
N VAL A 251 20.86 17.94 -2.03
CA VAL A 251 21.49 16.65 -1.68
C VAL A 251 22.29 16.06 -2.84
N GLY A 252 22.41 16.79 -3.96
CA GLY A 252 23.12 16.33 -5.15
C GLY A 252 22.34 15.27 -5.94
N ALA A 253 21.05 15.12 -5.67
CA ALA A 253 20.19 14.19 -6.40
C ALA A 253 19.84 14.77 -7.78
N SER A 254 19.79 13.89 -8.78
CA SER A 254 19.35 14.24 -10.11
C SER A 254 18.08 13.46 -10.43
N ALA A 255 16.98 14.16 -10.68
CA ALA A 255 15.81 13.54 -11.27
C ALA A 255 16.21 13.04 -12.67
N ASN A 256 16.39 11.73 -12.83
CA ASN A 256 16.80 11.12 -14.08
C ASN A 256 15.68 11.29 -15.12
N ASN A 257 15.66 12.43 -15.81
CA ASN A 257 14.76 12.65 -16.93
C ASN A 257 15.32 11.85 -18.12
N GLY A 258 14.70 10.71 -18.41
CA GLY A 258 15.11 9.79 -19.47
C GLY A 258 15.17 10.48 -20.83
N ASN A 259 16.32 11.04 -21.18
CA ASN A 259 16.67 11.40 -22.54
C ASN A 259 18.17 11.14 -22.76
N ALA A 260 18.53 9.86 -22.85
CA ALA A 260 19.79 9.46 -23.47
C ALA A 260 19.69 9.64 -25.00
N GLY A 261 19.61 10.90 -25.43
CA GLY A 261 19.92 11.30 -26.78
C GLY A 261 21.44 11.22 -26.98
N ASN A 262 21.87 10.30 -27.83
CA ASN A 262 23.22 10.19 -28.37
C ASN A 262 23.89 11.55 -28.60
N ASN A 263 25.16 11.69 -28.20
CA ASN A 263 26.20 12.16 -29.11
C ASN A 263 27.61 11.75 -28.66
N ASN A 264 28.22 10.97 -29.56
CA ASN A 264 29.62 10.59 -29.64
C ASN A 264 30.53 11.83 -29.81
N GLY A 265 31.70 11.83 -29.16
CA GLY A 265 32.81 12.68 -29.60
C GLY A 265 33.92 12.95 -28.58
N GLY A 266 34.98 12.13 -28.63
CA GLY A 266 36.35 12.67 -28.61
C GLY A 266 37.14 12.65 -27.29
N THR A 267 37.93 11.59 -27.13
CA THR A 267 39.34 11.55 -26.69
C THR A 267 39.85 12.62 -25.71
N THR A 268 40.34 12.18 -24.55
CA THR A 268 41.77 12.31 -24.17
C THR A 268 42.05 11.42 -22.95
N SER A 269 43.05 10.56 -23.07
CA SER A 269 43.78 10.00 -21.94
C SER A 269 44.95 10.97 -21.65
N PRO A 270 45.36 11.13 -20.39
CA PRO A 270 46.57 10.42 -19.99
C PRO A 270 46.53 9.85 -18.56
N ASP A 271 46.86 8.56 -18.52
CA ASP A 271 47.75 7.85 -17.59
C ASP A 271 48.38 8.69 -16.44
N SER A 272 48.20 8.24 -15.19
CA SER A 272 49.23 8.20 -14.14
C SER A 272 48.69 7.50 -12.89
N ASN A 273 49.25 6.33 -12.61
CA ASN A 273 49.20 5.67 -11.30
C ASN A 273 49.86 6.58 -10.24
N ASP A 274 49.23 6.71 -9.08
CA ASP A 274 49.99 6.76 -7.82
C ASP A 274 49.10 6.32 -6.65
N ASP A 275 49.57 5.26 -5.99
CA ASP A 275 49.04 4.71 -4.74
C ASP A 275 49.20 5.73 -3.61
N ASN A 276 48.18 5.87 -2.75
CA ASN A 276 48.38 6.21 -1.35
C ASN A 276 47.25 5.67 -0.47
N ASP A 277 47.68 4.86 0.48
CA ASP A 277 46.96 4.09 1.49
C ASP A 277 46.18 4.94 2.53
N GLU A 278 45.06 4.33 2.95
CA GLU A 278 44.58 4.14 4.34
C GLU A 278 44.18 5.35 5.22
N THR A 279 42.90 5.39 5.66
CA THR A 279 42.47 4.92 7.00
C THR A 279 41.02 5.35 7.30
N SER A 280 40.07 4.41 7.27
CA SER A 280 38.75 4.57 7.88
C SER A 280 38.79 4.11 9.34
N SER A 281 38.53 5.01 10.28
CA SER A 281 38.42 4.68 11.69
C SER A 281 36.98 4.30 12.04
N GLU A 282 36.73 3.01 12.28
CA GLU A 282 35.53 2.50 12.92
C GLU A 282 35.40 3.06 14.35
N ILE A 283 34.27 3.72 14.66
CA ILE A 283 33.93 4.11 16.02
C ILE A 283 32.84 3.17 16.52
N SER A 284 33.24 2.02 17.07
CA SER A 284 32.39 1.22 17.94
C SER A 284 32.34 1.90 19.31
N SER A 285 31.19 2.45 19.70
CA SER A 285 30.95 2.79 21.11
C SER A 285 29.58 2.28 21.55
N THR A 286 29.63 1.25 22.39
CA THR A 286 28.50 0.60 23.06
C THR A 286 27.64 1.61 23.85
N THR A 287 28.20 2.76 24.19
CA THR A 287 27.50 3.87 24.85
C THR A 287 26.46 4.55 23.96
N LEU A 288 26.70 4.64 22.64
CA LEU A 288 25.75 5.25 21.69
C LEU A 288 24.53 4.35 21.48
N GLN A 289 24.74 3.02 21.44
CA GLN A 289 23.66 2.04 21.32
C GLN A 289 22.75 2.03 22.56
N ILE A 290 23.31 2.18 23.77
CA ILE A 290 22.52 2.27 25.00
C ILE A 290 21.69 3.57 25.03
N ALA A 291 22.23 4.68 24.53
CA ALA A 291 21.51 5.94 24.45
C ALA A 291 20.33 5.88 23.48
N VAL A 292 20.52 5.27 22.30
CA VAL A 292 19.44 5.02 21.33
C VAL A 292 18.36 4.12 21.92
N LEU A 293 18.75 3.05 22.63
CA LEU A 293 17.80 2.13 23.27
C LEU A 293 16.94 2.84 24.34
N ALA A 294 17.51 3.77 25.09
CA ALA A 294 16.78 4.54 26.10
C ALA A 294 15.73 5.49 25.47
N VAL A 295 16.05 6.07 24.31
CA VAL A 295 15.11 6.94 23.56
C VAL A 295 13.96 6.11 23.00
N VAL A 296 14.25 4.95 22.40
CA VAL A 296 13.22 4.03 21.90
C VAL A 296 12.31 3.55 23.05
N PHE A 297 12.86 3.26 24.23
CA PHE A 297 12.06 2.86 25.38
C PHE A 297 11.14 4.00 25.88
N MET A 298 11.58 5.26 25.86
CA MET A 298 10.71 6.39 26.19
C MET A 298 9.57 6.56 25.19
N LEU A 299 9.81 6.35 23.89
CA LEU A 299 8.77 6.41 22.87
C LEU A 299 7.71 5.31 23.06
N ILE A 300 8.13 4.09 23.39
CA ILE A 300 7.21 2.98 23.66
C ILE A 300 6.34 3.28 24.90
N VAL A 301 6.94 3.83 25.96
CA VAL A 301 6.17 4.21 27.17
C VAL A 301 5.19 5.36 26.89
N ALA A 302 5.53 6.29 25.99
CA ALA A 302 4.62 7.36 25.55
C ALA A 302 3.44 6.80 24.76
N PHE A 303 3.67 5.87 23.82
CA PHE A 303 2.61 5.21 23.06
C PHE A 303 1.65 4.40 23.94
N ILE A 304 2.16 3.68 24.94
CA ILE A 304 1.31 2.93 25.90
C ILE A 304 0.47 3.86 26.79
N ARG A 305 0.94 5.10 27.03
CA ARG A 305 0.16 6.12 27.74
C ARG A 305 -0.96 6.70 26.89
N VAL A 306 -0.71 6.93 25.60
CA VAL A 306 -1.71 7.44 24.66
C VAL A 306 -2.81 6.40 24.43
N SER A 307 -2.46 5.13 24.19
CA SER A 307 -3.44 4.08 23.92
C SER A 307 -4.36 3.72 25.10
N ARG A 308 -4.07 4.23 26.31
CA ARG A 308 -4.91 4.05 27.51
C ARG A 308 -5.90 5.18 27.73
N ASN A 309 -5.83 6.25 26.94
CA ASN A 309 -6.69 7.42 27.10
C ASN A 309 -7.76 7.53 25.99
N ASP A 310 -7.77 6.62 25.02
CA ASP A 310 -8.74 6.57 23.90
C ASP A 310 -10.01 5.73 24.22
N THR A 311 -10.23 5.35 25.49
CA THR A 311 -11.43 4.57 25.89
C THR A 311 -12.59 5.42 26.41
N ASP A 312 -12.53 6.75 26.30
CA ASP A 312 -13.70 7.60 26.56
C ASP A 312 -14.22 8.14 25.22
N GLY A 313 -15.30 7.51 24.75
CA GLY A 313 -15.99 7.85 23.51
C GLY A 313 -16.79 9.14 23.63
N ASP A 314 -16.25 10.20 23.06
CA ASP A 314 -16.96 11.44 22.74
C ASP A 314 -16.57 11.88 21.31
N ASP A 315 -16.92 11.07 20.30
CA ASP A 315 -17.09 11.59 18.94
C ASP A 315 -18.53 12.06 18.82
N LYS A 316 -18.71 13.38 18.71
CA LYS A 316 -20.03 14.03 18.68
C LYS A 316 -20.79 13.78 17.36
N TRP A 317 -20.18 13.09 16.41
CA TRP A 317 -20.71 12.90 15.06
C TRP A 317 -20.47 11.49 14.49
N SER A 318 -20.16 10.50 15.35
CA SER A 318 -20.15 9.08 14.99
C SER A 318 -21.49 8.41 15.26
#